data_AF-A0A835ND84-F1
#
_entry.id   AF-A0A835ND84-F1
#
_cell.length_a   1.000
_cell.length_b   1.000
_cell.length_c   1.000
_cell.angle_alpha   90.00
_cell.angle_beta   90.00
_cell.angle_gamma   90.00
#
_symmetry.space_group_name_H-M   'P 1'
#
loop_
_entity.id
_entity.type
_entity.pdbx_description
1 polymer ?
#
loop_
_entity_poly.entity_id
_entity_poly.type
_entity_poly.pdbx_seq_one_letter_code
_entity_poly.pdbx_strand_id
1 'polypeptide(L)' 'MIMEETGKIFKKEKEMKKGIAFPTSISVNNCVCHFSPLKSDQDYILKDGDLVKM' A
#
# COMPACT_ATOMS: atom_id res chain seq x y z
N MET A 1 7.95 -3.16 -6.55
CA MET A 1 6.55 -2.84 -6.11
C MET A 1 5.63 -4.06 -6.29
N ILE A 2 4.47 -4.15 -5.62
CA ILE A 2 3.58 -5.34 -5.73
C ILE A 2 3.21 -5.69 -7.19
N MET A 3 2.82 -4.68 -7.99
CA MET A 3 2.49 -4.88 -9.41
C MET A 3 3.67 -5.41 -10.23
N GLU A 4 4.90 -5.02 -9.86
CA GLU A 4 6.11 -5.48 -10.53
C GLU A 4 6.41 -6.95 -10.23
N GLU A 5 6.32 -7.36 -8.96
CA GLU A 5 6.58 -8.75 -8.54
C GLU A 5 5.49 -9.71 -9.03
N THR A 6 4.23 -9.30 -8.92
CA THR A 6 3.10 -10.11 -9.44
C THR A 6 3.14 -10.23 -10.97
N GLY A 7 3.73 -9.26 -11.68
CA GLY A 7 4.00 -9.33 -13.11
C GLY A 7 5.09 -10.34 -13.51
N LYS A 8 5.99 -10.71 -12.60
CA LYS A 8 7.09 -11.66 -12.86
C LYS A 8 6.64 -13.13 -12.84
N ILE A 9 5.56 -13.44 -12.12
CA ILE A 9 5.03 -14.79 -11.92
C ILE A 9 3.79 -15.05 -12.78
N PHE A 10 3.42 -16.31 -12.99
CA PHE A 10 2.20 -16.74 -13.72
C PHE A 10 2.01 -16.02 -15.06
N LYS A 11 3.08 -15.97 -15.87
CA LYS A 11 3.08 -15.29 -17.18
C LYS A 11 2.40 -16.10 -18.29
N LYS A 12 2.25 -17.42 -18.11
CA LYS A 12 1.63 -18.32 -19.09
C LYS A 12 0.11 -18.31 -18.95
N GLU A 13 -0.39 -18.16 -17.72
CA GLU A 13 -1.80 -18.12 -17.35
C GLU A 13 -2.35 -16.70 -17.52
N LYS A 14 -2.56 -16.28 -18.77
CA LYS A 14 -2.95 -14.88 -19.10
C LYS A 14 -4.24 -14.40 -18.43
N GLU A 15 -5.17 -15.31 -18.12
CA GLU A 15 -6.45 -15.00 -17.47
C GLU A 15 -6.39 -15.04 -15.93
N MET A 16 -5.24 -15.44 -15.35
CA MET A 16 -5.10 -15.47 -13.90
C MET A 16 -5.12 -14.04 -13.33
N LYS A 17 -6.10 -13.77 -12.47
CA LYS A 17 -6.18 -12.52 -11.72
C LYS A 17 -5.05 -12.48 -10.69
N LYS A 18 -4.24 -11.42 -10.75
CA LYS A 18 -3.12 -11.15 -9.83
C LYS A 18 -2.92 -9.66 -9.70
N GLY A 19 -2.43 -9.21 -8.55
CA GLY A 19 -2.21 -7.80 -8.28
C GLY A 19 -2.38 -7.48 -6.80
N ILE A 20 -2.88 -6.28 -6.52
CA ILE A 20 -3.07 -5.76 -5.18
C ILE A 20 -4.45 -6.19 -4.67
N ALA A 21 -4.48 -6.95 -3.57
CA ALA A 21 -5.73 -7.34 -2.90
C ALA A 21 -6.26 -6.23 -1.98
N PHE A 22 -5.36 -5.51 -1.31
CA PHE A 22 -5.65 -4.34 -0.48
C PHE A 22 -4.55 -3.29 -0.70
N PRO A 23 -4.88 -2.00 -0.89
CA PRO A 23 -3.89 -0.97 -1.14
C PRO A 23 -2.98 -0.79 0.08
N THR A 24 -1.72 -0.43 -0.15
CA THR A 24 -0.81 -0.06 0.93
C THR A 24 -1.42 1.09 1.72
N SER A 25 -1.59 0.89 3.02
CA SER A 25 -2.11 1.89 3.95
C SER A 25 -1.10 2.08 5.07
N ILE A 26 -0.86 3.32 5.49
CA ILE A 26 0.10 3.65 6.55
C ILE A 26 -0.57 4.54 7.59
N SER A 27 -1.01 3.96 8.70
CA SER A 27 -1.77 4.66 9.73
C SER A 27 -0.89 4.99 10.94
N VAL A 28 -0.69 6.29 11.20
CA VAL A 28 0.23 6.79 12.23
C VAL A 28 -0.52 7.16 13.52
N ASN A 29 0.06 6.84 14.68
CA ASN A 29 -0.41 7.19 16.02
C ASN A 29 -1.90 6.85 16.23
N ASN A 30 -2.74 7.87 16.42
CA ASN A 30 -4.18 7.72 16.67
C ASN A 30 -5.00 7.33 15.43
N CYS A 31 -4.44 7.40 14.23
CA CYS A 31 -5.10 6.89 13.03
C CYS A 31 -5.23 5.37 13.14
N VAL A 32 -6.45 4.83 13.11
CA VAL A 32 -6.69 3.41 13.38
C VAL A 32 -6.29 2.53 12.19
N CYS A 33 -6.78 2.85 10.99
CA CYS A 33 -6.56 2.06 9.78
C CYS A 33 -6.82 2.85 8.48
N HIS A 34 -6.45 2.25 7.34
CA HIS A 34 -6.82 2.66 5.98
C HIS A 34 -6.36 4.06 5.53
N PHE A 35 -5.26 4.58 6.07
CA PHE A 35 -4.69 5.83 5.57
C PHE A 35 -3.90 5.57 4.27
N SER A 36 -4.48 5.95 3.13
CA SER A 36 -3.90 5.87 1.79
C SER A 36 -4.22 7.17 1.03
N PRO A 37 -3.48 8.27 1.29
CA PRO A 37 -3.84 9.61 0.84
C PRO A 37 -3.79 9.76 -0.69
N LEU A 38 -4.65 10.61 -1.23
CA LEU A 38 -4.58 11.07 -2.61
C LEU A 38 -3.44 12.08 -2.80
N LYS A 39 -3.05 12.31 -4.04
CA LYS A 39 -2.05 13.35 -4.38
C LYS A 39 -2.47 14.77 -4.01
N SER A 40 -3.79 15.01 -3.94
CA SER A 40 -4.37 16.30 -3.53
C SER A 40 -4.52 16.43 -2.02
N ASP A 41 -4.45 15.32 -1.29
CA ASP A 41 -4.60 15.32 0.15
C ASP A 41 -3.32 15.82 0.82
N GLN A 42 -3.45 16.31 2.05
CA GLN A 42 -2.29 16.64 2.85
C GLN A 42 -1.56 15.36 3.27
N ASP A 43 -0.27 15.28 2.93
CA ASP A 43 0.60 14.17 3.30
C ASP A 43 1.10 14.30 4.76
N TYR A 44 1.63 13.20 5.30
CA TYR A 44 2.22 13.14 6.63
C TYR A 44 3.70 12.76 6.57
N ILE A 45 4.57 13.67 6.99
CA ILE A 45 6.00 13.41 7.14
C ILE A 45 6.23 12.72 8.49
N LEU A 46 6.70 11.47 8.44
CA LEU A 46 7.03 10.67 9.62
C LEU A 46 8.06 11.35 10.51
N LYS A 47 7.89 11.18 11.82
CA LYS A 47 8.76 11.71 12.86
C LYS A 47 9.32 10.57 13.70
N ASP A 48 10.46 10.84 14.32
CA ASP A 48 11.02 9.90 15.29
C ASP A 48 10.04 9.66 16.44
N GLY A 49 9.89 8.40 16.84
CA GLY A 49 8.94 7.97 17.87
C GLY A 49 7.49 7.76 17.42
N ASP A 50 7.14 7.98 16.14
CA ASP A 50 5.78 7.70 15.65
C ASP A 50 5.45 6.20 15.67
N LEU A 51 4.25 5.87 16.16
CA LEU A 51 3.72 4.51 16.06
C LEU A 51 3.08 4.32 14.68
N VAL A 52 3.68 3.46 13.86
CA VAL A 52 3.24 3.22 12.48
C VAL A 52 2.56 1.86 12.35
N LYS A 53 1.40 1.82 11.68
CA LYS A 53 0.65 0.62 11.32
C LYS A 53 0.64 0.49 9.81
N MET A 54 1.02 -0.69 9.29
CA MET A 54 1.17 -0.97 7.86
C MET A 54 0.42 -2.23 7.46
#